data_AF-A0A0A6PFW5-F1
#
_entry.id   AF-A0A0A6PFW5-F1
#
_cell.length_a   1.000
_cell.length_b   1.000
_cell.length_c   1.000
_cell.angle_alpha   90.00
_cell.angle_beta   90.00
_cell.angle_gamma   90.00
#
_symmetry.space_group_name_H-M   'P 1'
#
loop_
_entity.id
_entity.type
_entity.pdbx_description
1 polymer ?
#
loop_
_entity_poly.entity_id
_entity_poly.type
_entity_poly.pdbx_seq_one_letter_code
_entity_poly.pdbx_strand_id
1 'polypeptide(L)'
;MVRSCYCLEKIFLHPKSIERSLDKISSCQKTRFNIAAWLAQQFIESRIVPILIIGLLLFGLLGLFLTPREENPQIIVPAAEVIVTLPGAPPLEVEHLLLTPLEGRLSAIDGVKQA
;
A
#
# COMPACT_ATOMS: atom_id res chain seq x y z
N MET A 1 -0.15 -8.66 -38.67
CA MET A 1 -0.89 -9.95 -38.61
C MET A 1 -2.29 -9.71 -38.03
N VAL A 2 -3.11 -8.91 -38.71
CA VAL A 2 -4.50 -8.58 -38.31
C VAL A 2 -5.29 -8.51 -39.61
N ARG A 3 -6.00 -9.58 -40.00
CA ARG A 3 -6.77 -9.56 -41.26
C ARG A 3 -7.92 -10.57 -41.36
N SER A 4 -8.52 -10.99 -40.25
CA SER A 4 -9.63 -11.97 -40.28
C SER A 4 -10.86 -11.52 -39.49
N CYS A 5 -11.30 -10.27 -39.71
CA CYS A 5 -12.61 -9.76 -39.29
C CYS A 5 -13.51 -9.46 -40.50
N TYR A 6 -13.54 -10.35 -41.50
CA TYR A 6 -14.54 -10.31 -42.58
C TYR A 6 -15.52 -11.47 -42.38
N CYS A 7 -16.57 -11.24 -41.60
CA CYS A 7 -17.74 -12.13 -41.54
C CYS A 7 -18.98 -11.32 -41.15
N LEU A 8 -19.14 -10.15 -41.77
CA LEU A 8 -20.24 -9.24 -41.51
C LEU A 8 -20.91 -8.90 -42.84
N GLU A 9 -21.47 -9.92 -43.50
CA GLU A 9 -22.42 -9.68 -44.57
C GLU A 9 -23.41 -10.85 -44.66
N LYS A 10 -24.70 -10.53 -44.46
CA LYS A 10 -25.88 -11.42 -44.50
C LYS A 10 -26.11 -12.33 -43.29
N ILE A 11 -26.97 -11.87 -42.38
CA ILE A 11 -27.91 -12.72 -41.61
C ILE A 11 -29.12 -11.83 -41.21
N PHE A 12 -29.91 -11.47 -42.22
CA PHE A 12 -31.29 -11.01 -42.05
C PHE A 12 -32.11 -12.09 -42.78
N LEU A 13 -33.09 -12.72 -42.10
CA LEU A 13 -33.91 -13.89 -42.51
C LEU A 13 -33.41 -15.29 -42.07
N HIS A 14 -33.45 -15.60 -40.77
CA HIS A 14 -33.93 -16.91 -40.22
C HIS A 14 -33.72 -16.99 -38.69
N PRO A 15 -34.74 -17.25 -37.86
CA PRO A 15 -34.61 -17.35 -36.39
C PRO A 15 -33.78 -18.56 -35.90
N LYS A 16 -33.51 -19.55 -36.77
CA LYS A 16 -32.65 -20.73 -36.47
C LYS A 16 -31.14 -20.47 -36.66
N SER A 17 -30.73 -19.27 -37.08
CA SER A 17 -29.32 -18.97 -37.37
C SER A 17 -28.51 -18.44 -36.18
N ILE A 18 -29.18 -18.04 -35.08
CA ILE A 18 -28.52 -17.38 -33.94
C ILE A 18 -27.78 -18.38 -33.03
N GLU A 19 -28.39 -19.53 -32.71
CA GLU A 19 -27.74 -20.56 -31.85
C GLU A 19 -26.44 -21.08 -32.48
N ARG A 20 -26.41 -21.26 -33.80
CA ARG A 20 -25.22 -21.74 -34.53
C ARG A 20 -24.09 -20.71 -34.62
N SER A 21 -24.43 -19.41 -34.52
CA SER A 21 -23.45 -18.32 -34.44
C SER A 21 -22.93 -18.13 -33.01
N LEU A 22 -23.73 -18.42 -31.98
CA LEU A 22 -23.32 -18.34 -30.58
C LEU A 22 -22.31 -19.45 -30.21
N ASP A 23 -22.46 -20.67 -30.73
CA ASP A 23 -21.44 -21.72 -30.60
C ASP A 23 -20.10 -21.34 -31.27
N LYS A 24 -20.17 -20.57 -32.37
CA LYS A 24 -18.99 -20.09 -33.09
C LYS A 24 -18.23 -18.99 -32.34
N ILE A 25 -18.94 -18.17 -31.56
CA ILE A 25 -18.34 -17.14 -30.70
C ILE A 25 -17.71 -17.79 -29.44
N SER A 26 -18.37 -18.80 -28.85
CA SER A 26 -17.84 -19.55 -27.69
C SER A 26 -16.55 -20.30 -28.04
N SER A 27 -16.47 -20.91 -29.22
CA SER A 27 -15.30 -21.68 -29.66
C SER A 27 -14.09 -20.84 -30.08
N CYS A 28 -14.27 -19.53 -30.34
CA CYS A 28 -13.17 -18.57 -30.53
C CYS A 28 -12.62 -18.04 -29.19
N GLN A 29 -13.35 -18.26 -28.08
CA GLN A 29 -12.87 -18.06 -26.71
C GLN A 29 -12.15 -19.30 -26.15
N LYS A 30 -11.46 -20.07 -27.01
CA LYS A 30 -10.46 -21.02 -26.53
C LYS A 30 -9.19 -20.26 -26.16
N THR A 31 -9.27 -19.53 -25.05
CA THR A 31 -8.12 -18.87 -24.42
C THR A 31 -6.97 -19.87 -24.33
N ARG A 32 -5.78 -19.49 -24.79
CA ARG A 32 -4.59 -20.27 -24.44
C ARG A 32 -4.57 -20.41 -22.93
N PHE A 33 -4.50 -21.65 -22.45
CA PHE A 33 -4.42 -21.93 -21.02
C PHE A 33 -3.15 -21.29 -20.47
N ASN A 34 -3.32 -20.09 -19.93
CA ASN A 34 -2.27 -19.40 -19.20
C ASN A 34 -2.23 -19.96 -17.78
N ILE A 35 -1.10 -19.76 -17.11
CA ILE A 35 -0.86 -20.28 -15.76
C ILE A 35 -1.96 -19.80 -14.79
N ALA A 36 -2.45 -18.57 -14.95
CA ALA A 36 -3.57 -18.02 -14.21
C ALA A 36 -4.88 -18.78 -14.41
N ALA A 37 -5.16 -19.26 -15.64
CA ALA A 37 -6.36 -20.05 -15.94
C ALA A 37 -6.26 -21.47 -15.38
N TRP A 38 -5.06 -22.07 -15.42
CA TRP A 38 -4.82 -23.37 -14.78
C TRP A 38 -5.01 -23.29 -13.26
N LEU A 39 -4.47 -22.25 -12.63
CA LEU A 39 -4.66 -22.00 -11.21
C LEU A 39 -6.15 -21.78 -10.89
N ALA A 40 -6.83 -20.87 -11.60
CA ALA A 40 -8.24 -20.56 -11.37
C ALA A 40 -9.15 -21.80 -11.41
N GLN A 41 -8.90 -22.75 -12.33
CA GLN A 41 -9.67 -23.99 -12.39
C GLN A 41 -9.49 -24.88 -11.16
N GLN A 42 -8.28 -24.95 -10.60
CA GLN A 42 -8.04 -25.68 -9.36
C GLN A 42 -8.76 -25.02 -8.17
N PHE A 43 -8.84 -23.69 -8.15
CA PHE A 43 -9.52 -22.97 -7.07
C PHE A 43 -11.04 -23.11 -7.14
N ILE A 44 -11.66 -22.99 -8.33
CA ILE A 44 -13.12 -23.02 -8.50
C ILE A 44 -13.71 -24.40 -8.16
N GLU A 45 -13.03 -25.49 -8.55
CA GLU A 45 -13.54 -26.85 -8.31
C GLU A 45 -13.29 -27.34 -6.87
N SER A 46 -12.43 -26.64 -6.11
CA SER A 46 -12.01 -27.12 -4.79
C SER A 46 -12.96 -26.71 -3.66
N ARG A 47 -13.31 -27.68 -2.81
CA ARG A 47 -14.10 -27.47 -1.58
C ARG A 47 -13.30 -26.75 -0.47
N ILE A 48 -11.99 -26.57 -0.65
CA ILE A 48 -11.08 -25.99 0.35
C ILE A 48 -11.15 -24.45 0.36
N VAL A 49 -11.41 -23.82 -0.78
CA VAL A 49 -11.47 -22.35 -0.91
C VAL A 49 -12.47 -21.69 0.04
N PRO A 50 -13.73 -22.14 0.18
CA PRO A 50 -14.66 -21.51 1.14
C PRO A 50 -14.17 -21.62 2.59
N ILE A 51 -13.56 -22.74 2.97
CA ILE A 51 -12.97 -22.92 4.31
C ILE A 51 -11.79 -21.97 4.51
N LEU A 52 -10.95 -21.81 3.50
CA LEU A 52 -9.81 -20.89 3.53
C LEU A 52 -10.25 -19.42 3.65
N ILE A 53 -11.31 -19.01 2.95
CA ILE A 53 -11.89 -17.67 3.07
C ILE A 53 -12.33 -17.42 4.52
N ILE A 54 -13.06 -18.37 5.13
CA ILE A 54 -13.49 -18.26 6.52
C ILE A 54 -12.29 -18.20 7.46
N GLY A 55 -11.26 -19.03 7.23
CA GLY A 55 -10.02 -19.02 8.02
C GLY A 55 -9.29 -17.68 7.97
N LEU A 56 -9.13 -17.10 6.77
CA LEU A 56 -8.50 -15.78 6.59
C LEU A 56 -9.33 -14.67 7.25
N LEU A 57 -10.65 -14.74 7.16
CA LEU A 57 -11.53 -13.77 7.80
C LEU A 57 -11.41 -13.83 9.33
N LEU A 58 -11.41 -15.04 9.90
CA LEU A 58 -11.20 -15.25 11.34
C LEU A 58 -9.82 -14.77 11.79
N PHE A 59 -8.77 -15.08 11.02
CA PHE A 59 -7.41 -14.61 11.31
C PHE A 59 -7.31 -13.08 11.28
N GLY A 60 -7.94 -12.44 10.28
CA GLY A 60 -8.03 -10.99 10.20
C GLY A 60 -8.79 -10.37 11.37
N LEU A 61 -9.91 -10.96 11.78
CA LEU A 61 -10.65 -10.52 12.98
C LEU A 61 -9.79 -10.64 14.24
N LEU A 62 -9.10 -11.77 14.42
CA LEU A 62 -8.20 -11.96 15.55
C LEU A 62 -7.11 -10.90 15.57
N GLY A 63 -6.49 -10.59 14.42
CA GLY A 63 -5.52 -9.51 14.31
C GLY A 63 -6.11 -8.16 14.71
N LEU A 64 -7.35 -7.86 14.29
CA LEU A 64 -8.02 -6.61 14.65
C LEU A 64 -8.27 -6.47 16.15
N PHE A 65 -8.63 -7.56 16.84
CA PHE A 65 -8.85 -7.57 18.28
C PHE A 65 -7.54 -7.60 19.10
N LEU A 66 -6.51 -8.27 18.58
CA LEU A 66 -5.21 -8.44 19.27
C LEU A 66 -4.28 -7.24 19.08
N THR A 67 -4.46 -6.43 18.03
CA THR A 67 -3.59 -5.27 17.78
C THR A 67 -3.84 -4.18 18.82
N PRO A 68 -2.87 -3.87 19.69
CA PRO A 68 -3.01 -2.80 20.68
C PRO A 68 -3.18 -1.45 19.97
N ARG A 69 -4.15 -0.67 20.42
CA ARG A 69 -4.38 0.69 19.90
C ARG A 69 -3.61 1.67 20.77
N GLU A 70 -2.60 2.31 20.20
CA GLU A 70 -1.94 3.46 20.82
C GLU A 70 -2.59 4.74 20.31
N GLU A 71 -3.21 5.51 21.22
CA GLU A 71 -3.90 6.77 20.91
C GLU A 71 -2.91 7.92 20.66
N ASN A 72 -1.78 7.88 21.36
CA ASN A 72 -0.63 8.73 21.11
C ASN A 72 0.55 7.78 20.90
N PRO A 73 0.96 7.51 19.65
CA PRO A 73 2.19 6.76 19.44
C PRO A 73 3.28 7.48 20.21
N GLN A 74 4.09 6.78 21.00
CA GLN A 74 5.05 7.46 21.87
C GLN A 74 6.02 8.32 21.03
N ILE A 75 5.74 9.62 20.92
CA ILE A 75 6.63 10.59 20.28
C ILE A 75 7.69 10.95 21.31
N ILE A 76 8.78 10.17 21.32
CA ILE A 76 10.03 10.60 21.92
C ILE A 76 10.63 11.68 21.01
N VAL A 77 10.27 12.94 21.25
CA VAL A 77 11.03 14.06 20.70
C VAL A 77 12.44 13.99 21.32
N PRO A 78 13.51 13.90 20.51
CA PRO A 78 14.86 13.97 21.03
C PRO A 78 15.14 15.41 21.48
N ALA A 79 14.69 15.75 22.68
CA ALA A 79 14.96 17.02 23.33
C ALA A 79 16.24 16.87 24.15
N ALA A 80 17.24 17.69 23.84
CA ALA A 80 18.40 17.88 24.69
C ALA A 80 18.27 19.24 25.38
N GLU A 81 18.26 19.24 26.70
CA GLU A 81 18.21 20.47 27.50
C GLU A 81 19.62 20.80 28.02
N VAL A 82 20.08 22.03 27.80
CA VAL A 82 21.39 22.51 28.28
C VAL A 82 21.16 23.71 29.19
N ILE A 83 21.50 23.56 30.46
CA ILE A 83 21.35 24.60 31.49
C ILE A 83 22.74 25.10 31.88
N VAL A 84 22.99 26.41 31.70
CA VAL A 84 24.25 27.07 32.08
C VAL A 84 23.93 28.30 32.93
N THR A 85 24.64 28.46 34.04
CA THR A 85 24.41 29.56 34.99
C THR A 85 25.65 30.43 35.13
N LEU A 86 25.49 31.76 35.02
CA LEU A 86 26.52 32.76 35.33
C LEU A 86 25.98 33.76 36.36
N PRO A 87 26.13 33.49 37.66
CA PRO A 87 25.62 34.37 38.69
C PRO A 87 26.41 35.68 38.74
N GLY A 88 25.70 36.81 38.76
CA GLY A 88 26.30 38.14 38.93
C GLY A 88 26.66 38.89 37.65
N ALA A 89 26.42 38.34 36.46
CA ALA A 89 26.61 39.04 35.19
C ALA A 89 25.32 39.72 34.71
N PRO A 90 25.40 40.91 34.07
CA PRO A 90 24.24 41.55 33.45
C PRO A 90 23.75 40.72 32.24
N PRO A 91 22.45 40.75 31.89
CA PRO A 91 21.88 39.91 30.83
C PRO A 91 22.60 40.04 29.47
N LEU A 92 23.04 41.26 29.12
CA LEU A 92 23.74 41.55 27.86
C LEU A 92 25.10 40.84 27.77
N GLU A 93 25.76 40.67 28.90
CA GLU A 93 27.07 40.03 28.99
C GLU A 93 26.93 38.50 29.00
N VAL A 94 25.84 37.96 29.59
CA VAL A 94 25.50 36.53 29.51
C VAL A 94 25.22 36.10 28.07
N GLU A 95 24.50 36.93 27.30
CA GLU A 95 24.20 36.65 25.90
C GLU A 95 25.47 36.56 25.04
N HIS A 96 26.29 37.61 25.08
CA HIS A 96 27.49 37.67 24.25
C HIS A 96 28.60 36.69 24.68
N LEU A 97 28.75 36.41 25.97
CA LEU A 97 29.83 35.55 26.47
C LEU A 97 29.46 34.07 26.55
N LEU A 98 28.17 33.73 26.73
CA LEU A 98 27.74 32.33 26.89
C LEU A 98 26.83 31.88 25.76
N LEU A 99 25.75 32.60 25.45
CA LEU A 99 24.75 32.12 24.48
C LEU A 99 25.32 32.09 23.06
N THR A 100 25.91 33.19 22.58
CA THR A 100 26.49 33.28 21.22
C THR A 100 27.51 32.17 20.90
N PRO A 101 28.52 31.88 21.75
CA PRO A 101 29.46 30.79 21.47
C PRO A 101 28.83 29.40 21.60
N LEU A 102 27.84 29.22 22.49
CA LEU A 102 27.15 27.93 22.64
C LEU A 102 26.32 27.61 21.40
N GLU A 103 25.54 28.56 20.89
CA GLU A 103 24.79 28.43 19.64
C GLU A 103 25.70 28.07 18.46
N GLY A 104 26.84 28.76 18.34
CA GLY A 104 27.82 28.48 17.28
C GLY A 104 28.42 27.07 17.34
N ARG A 105 28.63 26.51 18.54
CA ARG A 105 29.13 25.14 18.72
C ARG A 105 28.05 24.09 18.52
N LEU A 106 26.83 24.36 18.98
CA LEU A 106 25.68 23.47 18.80
C LEU A 106 25.25 23.39 17.34
N SER A 107 25.32 24.48 16.59
CA SER A 107 25.03 24.52 15.15
C SER A 107 26.06 23.77 14.29
N ALA A 108 27.23 23.45 14.82
CA ALA A 108 28.26 22.70 14.11
C ALA A 108 28.11 21.17 14.24
N ILE A 109 27.18 20.69 15.08
CA ILE A 109 26.91 19.27 15.28
C ILE A 109 25.88 18.80 14.25
N ASP A 110 26.24 17.78 13.46
CA ASP A 110 25.34 17.16 12.49
C ASP A 110 24.09 16.60 13.20
N GLY A 111 22.92 17.17 12.88
CA GLY A 111 21.62 16.74 13.43
C GLY A 111 20.86 17.82 14.21
N VAL A 112 21.49 18.93 14.58
CA VAL A 112 20.82 20.08 15.22
C VAL A 112 20.34 21.05 14.13
N LYS A 113 19.08 20.92 13.72
CA LYS A 113 18.46 21.86 12.79
C LYS A 113 17.96 23.07 13.58
N GLN A 114 18.82 24.10 13.60
CA GLN A 114 18.65 25.39 14.27
C GLN A 114 18.55 25.29 15.81
N ALA A 115 19.59 25.79 16.49
CA ALA A 115 19.54 26.23 17.89
C ALA A 115 19.10 27.70 17.91
#